data_AF-A0A849GUY3-F1
#
_entry.id   AF-A0A849GUY3-F1
#
_cell.length_a   1.000
_cell.length_b   1.000
_cell.length_c   1.000
_cell.angle_alpha   90.00
_cell.angle_beta   90.00
_cell.angle_gamma   90.00
#
_symmetry.space_group_name_H-M   'P 1'
#
loop_
_entity.id
_entity.type
_entity.pdbx_description
1 polymer ?
#
loop_
_entity_poly.entity_id
_entity_poly.type
_entity_poly.pdbx_seq_one_letter_code
_entity_poly.pdbx_strand_id
1 'polypeptide(L)'
;RQRAPVFLRVNCSKTDRDEAIDRLAKDGIAARPEPLSATALIVEGHPRRIEASAAYRDGSVELQDAASQAVVDLLLPHVRSKRVLDFCAGGGGKSLHLAAGGAGEIVAHDADPDRMKDIPARAERSGHRIEITRHPVGPFDCVLADVPCSGSGAWRRQPEAKWRLTPERLSELNSIQDDILARAASLVGSGGILAYITCSLIRCENEARVECFLAGHDGWSEIVRRQFTPLDGGDGFFVAILSRN
;
A
#
# COMPACT_ATOMS: atom_id res chain seq x y z
N ARG A 1 3.19 17.51 -20.98
CA ARG A 1 2.12 16.61 -20.50
C ARG A 1 2.66 15.18 -20.52
N GLN A 2 3.24 14.71 -19.42
CA GLN A 2 3.72 13.33 -19.33
C GLN A 2 2.67 12.53 -18.58
N ARG A 3 2.16 11.45 -19.18
CA ARG A 3 1.22 10.54 -18.50
C ARG A 3 2.01 9.76 -17.46
N ALA A 4 1.44 9.58 -16.27
CA ALA A 4 2.06 8.77 -15.23
C ALA A 4 2.36 7.35 -15.77
N PRO A 5 3.55 6.78 -15.52
CA PRO A 5 3.87 5.44 -15.97
C PRO A 5 2.94 4.38 -15.37
N VAL A 6 2.83 3.25 -16.06
CA VAL A 6 2.14 2.07 -15.54
C VAL A 6 3.19 1.17 -14.91
N PHE A 7 2.93 0.76 -13.67
CA PHE A 7 3.81 -0.12 -12.91
C PHE A 7 3.12 -1.43 -12.62
N LEU A 8 3.92 -2.49 -12.55
CA LEU A 8 3.50 -3.81 -12.11
C LEU A 8 4.31 -4.20 -10.87
N ARG A 9 3.69 -4.97 -9.99
CA ARG A 9 4.36 -5.69 -8.90
C ARG A 9 4.48 -7.15 -9.29
N VAL A 10 5.68 -7.70 -9.23
CA VAL A 10 5.93 -9.13 -9.37
C VAL A 10 5.55 -9.86 -8.08
N ASN A 11 4.81 -10.96 -8.21
CA ASN A 11 4.49 -11.84 -7.10
C ASN A 11 5.63 -12.83 -6.87
N CYS A 12 6.57 -12.48 -6.00
CA CYS A 12 7.77 -13.28 -5.70
C CYS A 12 7.50 -14.67 -5.08
N SER A 13 6.25 -14.98 -4.72
CA SER A 13 5.85 -16.34 -4.33
C SER A 13 5.59 -17.27 -5.53
N LYS A 14 5.44 -16.71 -6.74
CA LYS A 14 5.11 -17.46 -7.97
C LYS A 14 6.21 -17.44 -9.02
N THR A 15 6.94 -16.35 -9.14
CA THR A 15 7.94 -16.13 -10.19
C THR A 15 8.95 -15.08 -9.72
N ASP A 16 10.08 -14.95 -10.42
CA ASP A 16 11.00 -13.84 -10.22
C ASP A 16 10.78 -12.73 -11.26
N ARG A 17 11.54 -11.64 -11.10
CA ARG A 17 11.37 -10.43 -11.92
C ARG A 17 11.76 -10.66 -13.38
N ASP A 18 12.79 -11.44 -13.63
CA ASP A 18 13.32 -11.65 -14.98
C ASP A 18 12.37 -12.57 -15.76
N GLU A 19 11.89 -13.64 -15.12
CA GLU A 19 10.86 -14.51 -15.69
C GLU A 19 9.55 -13.75 -15.93
N ALA A 20 9.13 -12.87 -15.02
CA ALA A 20 7.94 -12.04 -15.24
C ALA A 20 8.08 -11.13 -16.47
N ILE A 21 9.26 -10.53 -16.69
CA ILE A 21 9.55 -9.71 -17.87
C ILE A 21 9.45 -10.56 -19.14
N ASP A 22 10.08 -11.73 -19.18
CA ASP A 22 10.04 -12.64 -20.33
C ASP A 22 8.60 -13.07 -20.68
N ARG A 23 7.80 -13.34 -19.65
CA ARG A 23 6.39 -13.72 -19.82
C ARG A 23 5.54 -12.57 -20.36
N LEU A 24 5.75 -11.36 -19.85
CA LEU A 24 5.10 -10.16 -20.39
C LEU A 24 5.49 -9.91 -21.85
N ALA A 25 6.76 -10.12 -22.20
CA ALA A 25 7.26 -9.95 -23.56
C ALA A 25 6.59 -10.91 -24.56
N LYS A 26 6.31 -12.15 -24.16
CA LYS A 26 5.56 -13.13 -24.98
C LYS A 26 4.14 -12.65 -25.33
N ASP A 27 3.52 -11.85 -24.48
CA ASP A 27 2.22 -11.21 -24.71
C ASP A 27 2.33 -9.83 -25.40
N GLY A 28 3.55 -9.45 -25.79
CA GLY A 28 3.85 -8.17 -26.46
C GLY A 28 3.86 -6.97 -25.51
N ILE A 29 4.16 -7.17 -24.23
CA ILE A 29 4.27 -6.11 -23.23
C ILE A 29 5.74 -5.95 -22.86
N ALA A 30 6.36 -4.87 -23.33
CA ALA A 30 7.71 -4.51 -22.92
C ALA A 30 7.68 -3.91 -21.50
N ALA A 31 8.51 -4.46 -20.61
CA ALA A 31 8.69 -3.97 -19.25
C ALA A 31 10.15 -4.08 -18.84
N ARG A 32 10.56 -3.22 -17.90
CA ARG A 32 11.90 -3.27 -17.30
C ARG A 32 11.81 -3.11 -15.78
N PRO A 33 12.85 -3.48 -15.02
CA PRO A 33 12.91 -3.21 -13.59
C PRO A 33 12.75 -1.73 -13.25
N GLU A 34 12.06 -1.46 -12.15
CA GLU A 34 11.95 -0.15 -11.52
C GLU A 34 12.68 -0.17 -10.16
N PRO A 35 13.82 0.54 -10.00
CA PRO A 35 14.66 0.44 -8.80
C PRO A 35 13.98 0.83 -7.48
N LEU A 36 12.86 1.55 -7.52
CA LEU A 36 12.17 1.99 -6.32
C LEU A 36 11.68 0.84 -5.43
N SER A 37 11.43 -0.34 -6.00
CA SER A 37 11.07 -1.56 -5.26
C SER A 37 11.65 -2.80 -5.95
N ALA A 38 12.07 -3.78 -5.16
CA ALA A 38 12.66 -5.00 -5.68
C ALA A 38 11.71 -5.77 -6.62
N THR A 39 10.41 -5.66 -6.38
CA THR A 39 9.34 -6.33 -7.14
C THR A 39 8.78 -5.47 -8.27
N ALA A 40 9.18 -4.21 -8.39
CA ALA A 40 8.56 -3.29 -9.32
C ALA A 40 9.10 -3.45 -10.75
N LEU A 41 8.15 -3.39 -11.69
CA LEU A 41 8.39 -3.24 -13.11
C LEU A 41 7.72 -1.97 -13.61
N ILE A 42 8.34 -1.29 -14.55
CA ILE A 42 7.73 -0.22 -15.33
C ILE A 42 7.42 -0.72 -16.74
N VAL A 43 6.20 -0.46 -17.19
CA VAL A 43 5.70 -0.88 -18.51
C VAL A 43 6.05 0.19 -19.55
N GLU A 44 6.77 -0.21 -20.59
CA GLU A 44 7.24 0.67 -21.67
C GLU A 44 6.38 0.56 -22.94
N GLY A 45 5.64 -0.54 -23.10
CA GLY A 45 4.81 -0.79 -24.28
C GLY A 45 3.48 -1.49 -23.99
N HIS A 46 2.45 -1.15 -24.76
CA HIS A 46 1.14 -1.82 -24.78
C HIS A 46 0.45 -2.07 -23.41
N PRO A 47 0.35 -1.07 -22.50
CA PRO A 47 -0.22 -1.27 -21.17
C PRO A 47 -1.69 -1.74 -21.17
N ARG A 48 -2.42 -1.57 -22.28
CA ARG A 48 -3.79 -2.07 -22.44
C ARG A 48 -3.88 -3.60 -22.53
N ARG A 49 -2.77 -4.31 -22.75
CA ARG A 49 -2.72 -5.78 -22.86
C ARG A 49 -2.48 -6.48 -21.52
N ILE A 50 -2.13 -5.74 -20.47
CA ILE A 50 -1.72 -6.29 -19.17
C ILE A 50 -2.78 -7.26 -18.64
N GLU A 51 -4.04 -6.83 -18.57
CA GLU A 51 -5.10 -7.66 -17.98
C GLU A 51 -5.39 -8.96 -18.76
N ALA A 52 -5.10 -8.97 -20.06
CA ALA A 52 -5.22 -10.16 -20.91
C ALA A 52 -3.97 -11.05 -20.91
N SER A 53 -2.84 -10.55 -20.38
CA SER A 53 -1.58 -11.30 -20.34
C SER A 53 -1.69 -12.55 -19.48
N ALA A 54 -0.90 -13.57 -19.80
CA ALA A 54 -0.80 -14.77 -18.99
C ALA A 54 -0.28 -14.45 -17.58
N ALA A 55 0.73 -13.57 -17.48
CA ALA A 55 1.34 -13.18 -16.21
C ALA A 55 0.37 -12.46 -15.24
N TYR A 56 -0.56 -11.67 -15.76
CA TYR A 56 -1.59 -11.06 -14.92
C TYR A 56 -2.67 -12.07 -14.53
N ARG A 57 -3.17 -12.86 -15.51
CA ARG A 57 -4.29 -13.78 -15.31
C ARG A 57 -3.99 -14.90 -14.32
N ASP A 58 -2.74 -15.34 -14.21
CA ASP A 58 -2.33 -16.33 -13.21
C ASP A 58 -1.76 -15.72 -11.92
N GLY A 59 -1.81 -14.39 -11.78
CA GLY A 59 -1.38 -13.66 -10.59
C GLY A 59 0.13 -13.59 -10.36
N SER A 60 0.92 -13.80 -11.42
CA SER A 60 2.38 -13.58 -11.40
C SER A 60 2.75 -12.10 -11.30
N VAL A 61 1.88 -11.21 -11.81
CA VAL A 61 2.00 -9.75 -11.65
C VAL A 61 0.69 -9.10 -11.24
N GLU A 62 0.78 -7.97 -10.54
CA GLU A 62 -0.35 -7.12 -10.14
C GLU A 62 -0.13 -5.67 -10.58
N LEU A 63 -1.21 -4.95 -10.90
CA LEU A 63 -1.14 -3.51 -11.16
C LEU A 63 -1.00 -2.75 -9.83
N GLN A 64 0.17 -2.12 -9.61
CA GLN A 64 0.43 -1.31 -8.43
C GLN A 64 1.58 -0.31 -8.68
N ASP A 65 1.40 0.94 -8.25
CA ASP A 65 2.45 1.96 -8.30
C ASP A 65 3.72 1.53 -7.55
N ALA A 66 4.89 1.87 -8.10
CA ALA A 66 6.18 1.50 -7.53
C ALA A 66 6.42 2.07 -6.12
N ALA A 67 5.98 3.30 -5.81
CA ALA A 67 6.13 3.87 -4.48
C ALA A 67 5.20 3.16 -3.48
N SER A 68 4.01 2.75 -3.91
CA SER A 68 3.09 1.93 -3.09
C SER A 68 3.68 0.56 -2.78
N GLN A 69 4.50 -0.02 -3.68
CA GLN A 69 5.28 -1.23 -3.42
C GLN A 69 6.41 -0.96 -2.42
N ALA A 70 7.22 0.08 -2.66
CA ALA A 70 8.36 0.47 -1.82
C ALA A 70 7.98 0.77 -0.37
N VAL A 71 6.81 1.37 -0.15
CA VAL A 71 6.25 1.58 1.19
C VAL A 71 6.06 0.24 1.93
N VAL A 72 5.54 -0.79 1.25
CA VAL A 72 5.37 -2.11 1.86
C VAL A 72 6.70 -2.83 2.03
N ASP A 73 7.66 -2.64 1.14
CA ASP A 73 9.01 -3.21 1.25
C ASP A 73 9.69 -2.81 2.58
N LEU A 74 9.46 -1.58 3.06
CA LEU A 74 9.96 -1.13 4.36
C LEU A 74 9.31 -1.85 5.55
N LEU A 75 8.10 -2.38 5.37
CA LEU A 75 7.38 -3.12 6.40
C LEU A 75 7.70 -4.62 6.40
N LEU A 76 8.05 -5.21 5.25
CA LEU A 76 8.30 -6.65 5.09
C LEU A 76 9.27 -7.26 6.14
N PRO A 77 10.41 -6.62 6.50
CA PRO A 77 11.31 -7.15 7.52
C PRO A 77 10.66 -7.35 8.89
N HIS A 78 9.54 -6.66 9.15
CA HIS A 78 8.89 -6.64 10.45
C HIS A 78 7.69 -7.57 10.57
N VAL A 79 7.21 -8.16 9.47
CA VAL A 79 5.90 -8.84 9.40
C VAL A 79 5.95 -10.29 8.92
N ARG A 80 7.15 -10.83 8.64
CA ARG A 80 7.31 -12.21 8.18
C ARG A 80 6.71 -13.20 9.19
N SER A 81 5.86 -14.10 8.69
CA SER A 81 5.12 -15.10 9.48
C SER A 81 4.25 -14.52 10.60
N LYS A 82 3.98 -13.21 10.59
CA LYS A 82 3.16 -12.52 11.59
C LYS A 82 1.71 -12.35 11.14
N ARG A 83 0.81 -12.08 12.09
CA ARG A 83 -0.59 -11.72 11.83
C ARG A 83 -0.71 -10.22 11.60
N VAL A 84 -1.14 -9.84 10.40
CA VAL A 84 -1.18 -8.45 9.93
C VAL A 84 -2.61 -8.03 9.59
N LEU A 85 -3.01 -6.86 10.05
CA LEU A 85 -4.23 -6.19 9.63
C LEU A 85 -3.92 -5.10 8.62
N ASP A 86 -4.56 -5.13 7.45
CA ASP A 86 -4.68 -3.99 6.55
C ASP A 86 -5.99 -3.25 6.90
N PHE A 87 -5.90 -2.15 7.64
CA PHE A 87 -7.03 -1.47 8.27
C PHE A 87 -7.84 -0.58 7.30
N CYS A 88 -7.23 -0.20 6.19
CA CYS A 88 -7.83 0.62 5.13
C CYS A 88 -7.51 -0.02 3.77
N ALA A 89 -7.86 -1.29 3.63
CA ALA A 89 -7.35 -2.17 2.59
C ALA A 89 -7.70 -1.72 1.17
N GLY A 90 -8.80 -0.99 0.99
CA GLY A 90 -9.35 -0.67 -0.32
C GLY A 90 -9.45 -1.93 -1.19
N GLY A 91 -8.85 -1.89 -2.38
CA GLY A 91 -8.80 -3.04 -3.28
C GLY A 91 -7.79 -4.14 -2.92
N GLY A 92 -7.12 -4.06 -1.76
CA GLY A 92 -6.20 -5.09 -1.24
C GLY A 92 -4.81 -5.16 -1.89
N GLY A 93 -4.38 -4.11 -2.59
CA GLY A 93 -3.07 -4.11 -3.24
C GLY A 93 -1.92 -4.36 -2.25
N LYS A 94 -1.93 -3.70 -1.10
CA LYS A 94 -0.90 -3.85 -0.06
C LYS A 94 -1.05 -5.18 0.70
N SER A 95 -2.27 -5.59 1.02
CA SER A 95 -2.57 -6.93 1.55
C SER A 95 -1.95 -8.06 0.70
N LEU A 96 -2.14 -8.02 -0.62
CA LEU A 96 -1.55 -9.00 -1.54
C LEU A 96 -0.03 -8.93 -1.58
N HIS A 97 0.56 -7.74 -1.37
CA HIS A 97 2.01 -7.58 -1.31
C HIS A 97 2.57 -8.23 -0.04
N LEU A 98 1.94 -7.96 1.11
CA LEU A 98 2.33 -8.54 2.39
C LEU A 98 2.25 -10.07 2.37
N ALA A 99 1.17 -10.63 1.79
CA ALA A 99 1.03 -12.07 1.61
C ALA A 99 2.16 -12.66 0.74
N ALA A 100 2.43 -12.05 -0.43
CA ALA A 100 3.53 -12.47 -1.30
C ALA A 100 4.92 -12.34 -0.65
N GLY A 101 5.08 -11.38 0.28
CA GLY A 101 6.31 -11.16 1.05
C GLY A 101 6.47 -12.10 2.25
N GLY A 102 5.52 -13.02 2.49
CA GLY A 102 5.61 -14.05 3.52
C GLY A 102 5.08 -13.65 4.90
N ALA A 103 4.18 -12.67 4.99
CA ALA A 103 3.35 -12.49 6.18
C ALA A 103 2.48 -13.74 6.41
N GLY A 104 2.18 -14.05 7.68
CA GLY A 104 1.54 -15.32 8.06
C GLY A 104 0.03 -15.31 7.82
N GLU A 105 -0.68 -14.42 8.50
CA GLU A 105 -2.12 -14.25 8.37
C GLU A 105 -2.39 -12.79 7.98
N ILE A 106 -3.15 -12.59 6.90
CA ILE A 106 -3.58 -11.26 6.46
C ILE A 106 -5.08 -11.13 6.68
N VAL A 107 -5.45 -10.13 7.47
CA VAL A 107 -6.83 -9.68 7.65
C VAL A 107 -6.98 -8.32 6.97
N ALA A 108 -8.01 -8.14 6.17
CA ALA A 108 -8.34 -6.90 5.49
C ALA A 108 -9.64 -6.32 6.07
N HIS A 109 -9.58 -5.01 6.33
CA HIS A 109 -10.69 -4.20 6.77
C HIS A 109 -10.71 -2.89 5.98
N ASP A 110 -11.90 -2.37 5.74
CA ASP A 110 -12.12 -1.02 5.22
C ASP A 110 -13.46 -0.52 5.77
N ALA A 111 -13.54 0.78 6.03
CA ALA A 111 -14.77 1.42 6.47
C ALA A 111 -15.87 1.34 5.41
N ASP A 112 -15.48 1.27 4.13
CA ASP A 112 -16.37 1.02 2.99
C ASP A 112 -16.16 -0.41 2.46
N PRO A 113 -17.06 -1.37 2.78
CA PRO A 113 -16.95 -2.74 2.33
C PRO A 113 -16.91 -2.91 0.81
N ASP A 114 -17.49 -1.98 0.04
CA ASP A 114 -17.53 -2.07 -1.42
C ASP A 114 -16.14 -1.89 -2.04
N ARG A 115 -15.22 -1.21 -1.34
CA ARG A 115 -13.83 -1.09 -1.78
C ARG A 115 -13.08 -2.42 -1.73
N MET A 116 -13.48 -3.34 -0.84
CA MET A 116 -12.87 -4.66 -0.66
C MET A 116 -13.45 -5.75 -1.57
N LYS A 117 -14.46 -5.45 -2.39
CA LYS A 117 -15.18 -6.44 -3.21
C LYS A 117 -14.28 -7.27 -4.14
N ASP A 118 -13.18 -6.69 -4.60
CA ASP A 118 -12.26 -7.35 -5.54
C ASP A 118 -11.20 -8.20 -4.82
N ILE A 119 -11.04 -8.06 -3.50
CA ILE A 119 -10.00 -8.77 -2.73
C ILE A 119 -10.10 -10.28 -2.89
N PRO A 120 -11.27 -10.95 -2.76
CA PRO A 120 -11.33 -12.41 -2.85
C PRO A 120 -10.81 -12.95 -4.19
N ALA A 121 -11.27 -12.38 -5.30
CA ALA A 121 -10.86 -12.81 -6.64
C ALA A 121 -9.39 -12.53 -6.92
N ARG A 122 -8.86 -11.39 -6.43
CA ARG A 122 -7.43 -11.07 -6.56
C ARG A 122 -6.56 -11.96 -5.68
N ALA A 123 -7.00 -12.27 -4.46
CA ALA A 123 -6.31 -13.17 -3.54
C ALA A 123 -6.20 -14.57 -4.13
N GLU A 124 -7.32 -15.14 -4.59
CA GLU A 124 -7.36 -16.43 -5.29
C GLU A 124 -6.42 -16.45 -6.50
N ARG A 125 -6.52 -15.44 -7.39
CA ARG A 125 -5.63 -15.31 -8.55
C ARG A 125 -4.16 -15.25 -8.15
N SER A 126 -3.82 -14.51 -7.10
CA SER A 126 -2.45 -14.38 -6.59
C SER A 126 -1.94 -15.61 -5.83
N GLY A 127 -2.80 -16.59 -5.54
CA GLY A 127 -2.47 -17.79 -4.76
C GLY A 127 -2.39 -17.56 -3.25
N HIS A 128 -3.02 -16.50 -2.75
CA HIS A 128 -2.98 -16.10 -1.35
C HIS A 128 -4.36 -16.13 -0.71
N ARG A 129 -4.42 -16.29 0.61
CA ARG A 129 -5.66 -16.15 1.39
C ARG A 129 -5.62 -14.83 2.16
N ILE A 130 -6.68 -14.03 2.01
CA ILE A 130 -6.90 -12.81 2.79
C ILE A 130 -8.26 -12.94 3.45
N GLU A 131 -8.30 -12.84 4.77
CA GLU A 131 -9.55 -12.80 5.53
C GLU A 131 -10.14 -11.39 5.46
N ILE A 132 -11.44 -11.25 5.20
CA ILE A 132 -12.12 -9.96 5.16
C ILE A 132 -13.01 -9.83 6.40
N THR A 133 -12.92 -8.70 7.10
CA THR A 133 -13.75 -8.43 8.28
C THR A 133 -14.28 -7.01 8.31
N ARG A 134 -15.49 -6.85 8.84
CA ARG A 134 -16.09 -5.53 9.18
C ARG A 134 -15.70 -5.06 10.57
N HIS A 135 -15.28 -5.98 11.43
CA HIS A 135 -15.00 -5.72 12.84
C HIS A 135 -13.71 -6.43 13.21
N PRO A 136 -12.54 -5.84 12.89
CA PRO A 136 -11.26 -6.45 13.23
C PRO A 136 -11.13 -6.55 14.75
N VAL A 137 -10.76 -7.74 15.23
CA VAL A 137 -10.50 -8.01 16.65
C VAL A 137 -9.03 -8.34 16.81
N GLY A 138 -8.35 -7.51 17.59
CA GLY A 138 -6.93 -7.68 17.93
C GLY A 138 -6.68 -8.72 19.02
N PRO A 139 -5.42 -8.85 19.46
CA PRO A 139 -4.27 -8.10 18.96
C PRO A 139 -3.77 -8.60 17.59
N PHE A 140 -3.15 -7.70 16.83
CA PHE A 140 -2.36 -7.98 15.64
C PHE A 140 -0.90 -7.67 15.93
N ASP A 141 0.02 -8.43 15.31
CA ASP A 141 1.45 -8.13 15.39
C ASP A 141 1.81 -6.87 14.61
N CYS A 142 1.06 -6.60 13.54
CA CYS A 142 1.19 -5.40 12.74
C CYS A 142 -0.18 -4.92 12.26
N VAL A 143 -0.41 -3.61 12.33
CA VAL A 143 -1.53 -2.95 11.67
C VAL A 143 -0.97 -1.98 10.64
N LEU A 144 -1.32 -2.17 9.36
CA LEU A 144 -1.06 -1.25 8.27
C LEU A 144 -2.30 -0.38 8.06
N ALA A 145 -2.13 0.94 8.10
CA ALA A 145 -3.17 1.92 7.86
C ALA A 145 -2.78 2.83 6.69
N ASP A 146 -3.22 2.48 5.48
CA ASP A 146 -3.16 3.33 4.28
C ASP A 146 -4.37 4.26 4.27
N VAL A 147 -4.26 5.35 5.02
CA VAL A 147 -5.41 6.16 5.42
C VAL A 147 -5.92 7.04 4.28
N PRO A 148 -7.23 7.38 4.27
CA PRO A 148 -7.77 8.39 3.38
C PRO A 148 -7.02 9.72 3.51
N CYS A 149 -6.62 10.29 2.37
CA CYS A 149 -5.89 11.56 2.30
C CYS A 149 -6.26 12.34 1.04
N SER A 150 -5.65 13.50 0.83
CA SER A 150 -5.85 14.37 -0.32
C SER A 150 -5.43 13.76 -1.66
N GLY A 151 -4.62 12.69 -1.63
CA GLY A 151 -4.03 12.08 -2.81
C GLY A 151 -3.06 13.00 -3.55
N SER A 152 -2.50 14.01 -2.88
CA SER A 152 -1.63 15.02 -3.49
C SER A 152 -0.37 14.45 -4.16
N GLY A 153 0.11 13.30 -3.69
CA GLY A 153 1.20 12.56 -4.32
C GLY A 153 0.83 11.88 -5.64
N ALA A 154 -0.46 11.63 -5.87
CA ALA A 154 -0.98 10.94 -7.05
C ALA A 154 -1.69 11.88 -8.06
N TRP A 155 -1.64 13.20 -7.87
CA TRP A 155 -2.30 14.17 -8.77
C TRP A 155 -1.87 14.09 -10.23
N ARG A 156 -0.67 13.56 -10.53
CA ARG A 156 -0.29 13.30 -11.93
C ARG A 156 -1.15 12.24 -12.63
N ARG A 157 -1.82 11.37 -11.86
CA ARG A 157 -2.79 10.36 -12.33
C ARG A 157 -4.22 10.89 -12.33
N GLN A 158 -4.56 11.73 -11.35
CA GLN A 158 -5.89 12.33 -11.17
C GLN A 158 -5.76 13.85 -11.01
N PRO A 159 -5.44 14.58 -12.09
CA PRO A 159 -5.12 16.01 -12.04
C PRO A 159 -6.29 16.88 -11.61
N GLU A 160 -7.51 16.38 -11.67
CA GLU A 160 -8.71 17.07 -11.22
C GLU A 160 -8.86 17.06 -9.69
N ALA A 161 -8.22 16.11 -8.98
CA ALA A 161 -8.26 16.04 -7.52
C ALA A 161 -7.69 17.29 -6.85
N LYS A 162 -6.71 17.95 -7.47
CA LYS A 162 -6.13 19.21 -6.96
C LYS A 162 -7.16 20.35 -6.84
N TRP A 163 -8.19 20.34 -7.70
CA TRP A 163 -9.24 21.35 -7.70
C TRP A 163 -10.38 21.02 -6.74
N ARG A 164 -10.49 19.76 -6.32
CA ARG A 164 -11.49 19.30 -5.35
C ARG A 164 -11.02 19.47 -3.90
N LEU A 165 -9.72 19.65 -3.67
CA LEU A 165 -9.18 19.83 -2.34
C LEU A 165 -9.39 21.27 -1.86
N THR A 166 -10.16 21.44 -0.79
CA THR A 166 -10.33 22.71 -0.08
C THR A 166 -9.71 22.63 1.32
N PRO A 167 -9.44 23.76 2.00
CA PRO A 167 -8.96 23.76 3.39
C PRO A 167 -9.89 23.00 4.34
N GLU A 168 -11.22 23.11 4.15
CA GLU A 168 -12.22 22.42 4.96
C GLU A 168 -12.11 20.91 4.76
N ARG A 169 -12.02 20.46 3.49
CA ARG A 169 -11.86 19.05 3.18
C ARG A 169 -10.54 18.47 3.72
N LEU A 170 -9.47 19.26 3.67
CA LEU A 170 -8.18 18.87 4.25
C LEU A 170 -8.28 18.72 5.77
N SER A 171 -8.98 19.64 6.45
CA SER A 171 -9.23 19.54 7.89
C SER A 171 -10.03 18.29 8.25
N GLU A 172 -11.09 17.99 7.49
CA GLU A 172 -11.87 16.76 7.66
C GLU A 172 -11.02 15.49 7.50
N LEU A 173 -10.15 15.46 6.48
CA LEU A 173 -9.24 14.34 6.25
C LEU A 173 -8.29 14.16 7.43
N ASN A 174 -7.71 15.24 7.97
CA ASN A 174 -6.83 15.17 9.14
C ASN A 174 -7.54 14.57 10.37
N SER A 175 -8.79 14.97 10.63
CA SER A 175 -9.58 14.41 11.72
C SER A 175 -9.86 12.91 11.52
N ILE A 176 -10.21 12.51 10.29
CA ILE A 176 -10.41 11.09 9.94
C ILE A 176 -9.10 10.29 10.15
N GLN A 177 -7.96 10.87 9.79
CA GLN A 177 -6.65 10.23 9.96
C GLN A 177 -6.31 10.04 11.44
N ASP A 178 -6.56 11.03 12.29
CA ASP A 178 -6.37 10.92 13.74
C ASP A 178 -7.23 9.79 14.34
N ASP A 179 -8.52 9.73 13.97
CA ASP A 179 -9.45 8.71 14.44
C ASP A 179 -9.01 7.29 14.01
N ILE A 180 -8.58 7.15 12.76
CA ILE A 180 -8.07 5.89 12.23
C ILE A 180 -6.78 5.49 12.96
N LEU A 181 -5.86 6.43 13.18
CA LEU A 181 -4.58 6.16 13.81
C LEU A 181 -4.77 5.69 15.26
N ALA A 182 -5.67 6.32 16.02
CA ALA A 182 -6.03 5.88 17.38
C ALA A 182 -6.67 4.49 17.39
N ARG A 183 -7.60 4.21 16.47
CA ARG A 183 -8.24 2.90 16.34
C ARG A 183 -7.26 1.81 15.94
N ALA A 184 -6.42 2.07 14.96
CA ALA A 184 -5.39 1.14 14.49
C ALA A 184 -4.39 0.82 15.60
N ALA A 185 -3.94 1.83 16.36
CA ALA A 185 -3.05 1.65 17.50
C ALA A 185 -3.65 0.73 18.59
N SER A 186 -4.96 0.82 18.84
CA SER A 186 -5.65 -0.02 19.83
C SER A 186 -5.65 -1.52 19.48
N LEU A 187 -5.50 -1.84 18.19
CA LEU A 187 -5.51 -3.21 17.66
C LEU A 187 -4.11 -3.85 17.64
N VAL A 188 -3.04 -3.07 17.85
CA VAL A 188 -1.66 -3.55 17.85
C VAL A 188 -1.32 -4.18 19.20
N GLY A 189 -0.78 -5.40 19.21
CA GLY A 189 -0.29 -6.06 20.43
C GLY A 189 0.95 -5.37 21.01
N SER A 190 1.31 -5.69 22.27
CA SER A 190 2.59 -5.26 22.85
C SER A 190 3.76 -5.83 22.03
N GLY A 191 4.79 -5.01 21.79
CA GLY A 191 5.90 -5.34 20.88
C GLY A 191 5.52 -5.30 19.38
N GLY A 192 4.28 -4.94 19.06
CA GLY A 192 3.76 -4.87 17.70
C GLY A 192 4.09 -3.57 16.98
N ILE A 193 3.64 -3.48 15.72
CA ILE A 193 3.94 -2.37 14.82
C ILE A 193 2.68 -1.74 14.22
N LEU A 194 2.70 -0.43 14.05
CA LEU A 194 1.71 0.34 13.31
C LEU A 194 2.39 1.05 12.14
N ALA A 195 1.97 0.75 10.91
CA ALA A 195 2.43 1.48 9.73
C ALA A 195 1.36 2.48 9.29
N TYR A 196 1.63 3.77 9.47
CA TYR A 196 0.80 4.87 8.96
C TYR A 196 1.27 5.27 7.57
N ILE A 197 0.38 5.25 6.58
CA ILE A 197 0.70 5.48 5.18
C ILE A 197 -0.30 6.45 4.56
N THR A 198 0.18 7.37 3.73
CA THR A 198 -0.66 8.21 2.86
C THR A 198 -0.07 8.27 1.46
N CYS A 199 -0.90 8.58 0.45
CA CYS A 199 -0.44 9.04 -0.86
C CYS A 199 -0.42 10.59 -0.97
N SER A 200 -0.07 11.26 0.13
CA SER A 200 0.02 12.73 0.22
C SER A 200 1.47 13.21 0.38
N LEU A 201 1.74 14.42 -0.12
CA LEU A 201 2.97 15.18 0.09
C LEU A 201 2.78 16.34 1.09
N ILE A 202 1.59 16.45 1.70
CA ILE A 202 1.24 17.59 2.56
C ILE A 202 1.57 17.25 4.02
N ARG A 203 2.39 18.08 4.66
CA ARG A 203 2.86 17.87 6.04
C ARG A 203 1.74 17.66 7.06
N CYS A 204 0.62 18.36 6.92
CA CYS A 204 -0.46 18.28 7.89
C CYS A 204 -1.19 16.92 7.88
N GLU A 205 -1.11 16.16 6.79
CA GLU A 205 -1.64 14.79 6.66
C GLU A 205 -0.59 13.73 7.03
N ASN A 206 0.68 14.12 7.17
CA ASN A 206 1.81 13.21 7.27
C ASN A 206 2.50 13.38 8.63
N GLU A 207 3.62 14.11 8.64
CA GLU A 207 4.47 14.29 9.81
C GLU A 207 3.70 14.85 11.00
N ALA A 208 2.82 15.82 10.77
CA ALA A 208 2.06 16.45 11.84
C ALA A 208 1.07 15.48 12.53
N ARG A 209 0.49 14.52 11.80
CA ARG A 209 -0.41 13.51 12.38
C ARG A 209 0.37 12.54 13.26
N VAL A 210 1.51 12.06 12.76
CA VAL A 210 2.40 11.16 13.49
C VAL A 210 2.98 11.84 14.74
N GLU A 211 3.44 13.08 14.63
CA GLU A 211 3.95 13.89 15.75
C GLU A 211 2.87 14.07 16.85
N CYS A 212 1.64 14.41 16.44
CA CYS A 212 0.50 14.56 17.36
C CYS A 212 0.19 13.24 18.07
N PHE A 213 0.16 12.13 17.34
CA PHE A 213 -0.09 10.81 17.88
C PHE A 213 0.97 10.41 18.91
N LEU A 214 2.25 10.53 18.58
CA LEU A 214 3.35 10.17 19.48
C LEU A 214 3.38 11.04 20.74
N ALA A 215 3.02 12.32 20.65
CA ALA A 215 2.91 13.19 21.82
C ALA A 215 1.73 12.83 22.73
N GLY A 216 0.69 12.19 22.20
CA GLY A 216 -0.52 11.80 22.95
C GLY A 216 -0.58 10.33 23.38
N HIS A 217 0.36 9.48 22.96
CA HIS A 217 0.32 8.04 23.20
C HIS A 217 1.66 7.53 23.75
N ASP A 218 1.76 7.46 25.07
CA ASP A 218 2.90 6.85 25.75
C ASP A 218 3.11 5.39 25.30
N GLY A 219 4.37 4.95 25.28
CA GLY A 219 4.74 3.60 24.86
C GLY A 219 4.83 3.39 23.35
N TRP A 220 4.70 4.45 22.55
CA TRP A 220 4.95 4.40 21.11
C TRP A 220 6.25 5.11 20.74
N SER A 221 6.95 4.57 19.74
CA SER A 221 8.14 5.19 19.17
C SER A 221 8.17 5.03 17.65
N GLU A 222 8.76 5.98 16.94
CA GLU A 222 8.98 5.87 15.49
C GLU A 222 10.26 5.10 15.20
N ILE A 223 10.17 4.11 14.32
CA ILE A 223 11.32 3.32 13.85
C ILE A 223 11.74 3.68 12.42
N VAL A 224 10.78 4.06 11.57
CA VAL A 224 11.03 4.44 10.18
C VAL A 224 10.14 5.61 9.81
N ARG A 225 10.71 6.58 9.10
CA ARG A 225 9.97 7.63 8.39
C ARG A 225 10.53 7.80 7.00
N ARG A 226 9.66 7.80 6.00
CA ARG A 226 10.04 8.02 4.61
C ARG A 226 8.96 8.76 3.84
N GLN A 227 9.39 9.77 3.10
CA GLN A 227 8.61 10.41 2.06
C GLN A 227 9.18 10.02 0.69
N PHE A 228 8.31 9.55 -0.18
CA PHE A 228 8.55 9.34 -1.60
C PHE A 228 7.87 10.45 -2.37
N THR A 229 8.50 10.90 -3.45
CA THR A 229 8.02 11.95 -4.32
C THR A 229 7.93 11.43 -5.76
N PRO A 230 7.19 12.12 -6.65
CA PRO A 230 7.21 11.76 -8.06
C PRO A 230 8.60 11.81 -8.73
N LEU A 231 9.59 12.47 -8.11
CA LEU A 231 10.96 12.51 -8.59
C LEU A 231 11.71 11.20 -8.36
N ASP A 232 11.22 10.35 -7.46
CA ASP A 232 11.76 9.02 -7.18
C ASP A 232 11.26 7.95 -8.18
N GLY A 233 10.42 8.33 -9.14
CA GLY A 233 9.90 7.44 -10.21
C GLY A 233 8.45 7.00 -10.02
N GLY A 234 8.02 6.76 -8.79
CA GLY A 234 6.64 6.41 -8.42
C GLY A 234 5.71 7.62 -8.24
N ASP A 235 4.56 7.40 -7.61
CA ASP A 235 3.75 8.49 -7.07
C ASP A 235 4.33 9.02 -5.74
N GLY A 236 3.81 10.15 -5.27
CA GLY A 236 4.13 10.63 -3.92
C GLY A 236 3.46 9.79 -2.84
N PHE A 237 4.24 9.39 -1.83
CA PHE A 237 3.77 8.63 -0.67
C PHE A 237 4.51 9.06 0.59
N PHE A 238 3.87 8.85 1.74
CA PHE A 238 4.49 8.97 3.04
C PHE A 238 4.26 7.67 3.82
N VAL A 239 5.26 7.25 4.58
CA VAL A 239 5.14 6.16 5.55
C VAL A 239 5.87 6.51 6.84
N ALA A 240 5.20 6.25 7.96
CA ALA A 240 5.81 6.17 9.27
C ALA A 240 5.51 4.78 9.86
N ILE A 241 6.55 4.07 10.29
CA ILE A 241 6.41 2.80 10.99
C ILE A 241 6.71 3.07 12.47
N LEU A 242 5.75 2.74 13.32
CA LEU A 242 5.77 2.98 14.75
C LEU A 242 5.80 1.63 15.48
N SER A 243 6.55 1.53 16.56
CA SER A 243 6.61 0.36 17.43
C SER A 243 5.92 0.66 18.75
N ARG A 244 5.15 -0.32 19.24
CA ARG A 244 4.55 -0.32 20.56
C ARG A 244 5.46 -1.07 21.53
N ASN A 245 5.93 -0.39 22.57
CA ASN A 245 6.74 -0.96 23.64
C ASN A 245 5.96 -1.92 24.55
#